data_AF-A0A2V2MS95-F1
#
_entry.id   AF-A0A2V2MS95-F1
#
_cell.length_a   1.000
_cell.length_b   1.000
_cell.length_c   1.000
_cell.angle_alpha   90.00
_cell.angle_beta   90.00
_cell.angle_gamma   90.00
#
_symmetry.space_group_name_H-M   'P 1'
#
loop_
_entity.id
_entity.type
_entity.pdbx_description
1 polymer ?
#
loop_
_entity_poly.entity_id
_entity_poly.type
_entity_poly.pdbx_seq_one_letter_code
_entity_poly.pdbx_strand_id
1 'polypeptide(L)'
;MIVRDGHLVIFIDGTGRFEVPVPKVQYVLMGLGPVRVKGLHGPAGKMRLSETGKGIWIRIQGSEYVTPVERVRKVISGEHRKAAVFRW
;
A
#
# COMPACT_ATOMS: atom_id res chain seq x y z
N MET A 1 -2.81 7.41 0.26
CA MET A 1 -1.43 6.95 0.48
C MET A 1 -0.46 8.08 0.25
N ILE A 2 0.61 8.16 1.03
CA ILE A 2 1.72 9.12 0.90
C ILE A 2 3.02 8.46 1.35
N VAL A 3 4.18 8.95 0.92
CA VAL A 3 5.48 8.56 1.51
C VAL A 3 5.82 9.50 2.67
N ARG A 4 6.21 8.93 3.81
CA ARG A 4 6.77 9.64 4.97
C ARG A 4 7.82 8.78 5.65
N ASP A 5 8.97 9.35 5.99
CA ASP A 5 10.02 8.69 6.78
C ASP A 5 10.40 7.29 6.25
N GLY A 6 10.53 7.15 4.92
CA GLY A 6 10.84 5.88 4.26
C GLY A 6 9.71 4.84 4.25
N HIS A 7 8.50 5.22 4.65
CA HIS A 7 7.32 4.36 4.69
C HIS A 7 6.24 4.88 3.73
N LEU A 8 5.57 3.95 3.04
CA LEU A 8 4.30 4.21 2.37
C LEU A 8 3.19 4.14 3.41
N VAL A 9 2.66 5.30 3.76
CA VAL A 9 1.58 5.47 4.74
C VAL A 9 0.24 5.47 4.03
N ILE A 10 -0.67 4.64 4.50
CA ILE A 10 -2.01 4.42 3.98
C ILE A 10 -2.99 4.97 5.02
N PHE A 11 -3.78 5.96 4.62
CA PHE A 11 -4.88 6.48 5.43
C PHE A 11 -6.18 5.96 4.84
N ILE A 12 -7.01 5.38 5.71
CA ILE A 12 -8.33 4.88 5.35
C ILE A 12 -9.32 5.56 6.29
N ASP A 13 -10.23 6.33 5.71
CA ASP A 13 -11.23 7.09 6.48
C ASP A 13 -12.10 6.15 7.30
N GLY A 14 -12.24 6.45 8.59
CA GLY A 14 -12.97 5.60 9.55
C GLY A 14 -12.27 4.31 9.97
N THR A 15 -11.12 3.94 9.39
CA THR A 15 -10.36 2.73 9.77
C THR A 15 -9.01 3.06 10.42
N GLY A 16 -8.29 4.07 9.92
CA GLY A 16 -7.08 4.59 10.54
C GLY A 16 -5.86 4.67 9.63
N ARG A 17 -4.67 4.65 10.26
CA ARG A 17 -3.35 4.81 9.62
C ARG A 17 -2.58 3.49 9.61
N PHE A 18 -2.04 3.14 8.45
CA PHE A 18 -1.26 1.94 8.23
C PHE A 18 0.03 2.26 7.48
N GLU A 19 1.04 1.40 7.58
CA GLU A 19 2.35 1.65 7.00
C GLU A 19 3.03 0.40 6.48
N VAL A 20 3.81 0.60 5.41
CA VAL A 20 4.68 -0.40 4.80
C VAL A 20 6.02 0.27 4.47
N PRO A 21 7.17 -0.28 4.87
CA PRO A 21 8.47 0.25 4.45
C PRO A 21 8.59 0.28 2.92
N VAL A 22 9.08 1.37 2.34
CA VAL A 22 9.21 1.53 0.87
C VAL A 22 9.96 0.36 0.20
N PRO A 23 11.09 -0.16 0.75
CA PRO A 23 11.75 -1.32 0.16
C PRO A 23 10.84 -2.56 0.06
N LYS A 24 9.95 -2.77 1.04
CA LYS A 24 8.97 -3.86 0.99
C LYS A 24 7.89 -3.61 -0.05
N VAL A 25 7.46 -2.36 -0.23
CA VAL A 25 6.54 -2.03 -1.33
C VAL A 25 7.19 -2.32 -2.68
N GLN A 26 8.48 -2.00 -2.84
CA GLN A 26 9.23 -2.33 -4.06
C GLN A 26 9.25 -3.84 -4.34
N TYR A 27 9.41 -4.68 -3.32
CA TYR A 27 9.28 -6.14 -3.49
C TYR A 27 7.92 -6.57 -4.04
N VAL A 28 6.83 -5.98 -3.55
CA VAL A 28 5.49 -6.25 -4.10
C VAL A 28 5.39 -5.79 -5.56
N LEU A 29 5.93 -4.60 -5.87
CA LEU A 29 5.91 -4.04 -7.23
C LEU A 29 6.75 -4.85 -8.23
N MET A 30 7.74 -5.62 -7.74
CA MET A 30 8.54 -6.57 -8.51
C MET A 30 7.89 -7.96 -8.60
N GLY A 31 6.74 -8.18 -7.95
CA GLY A 31 6.07 -9.49 -7.95
C GLY A 31 6.72 -10.53 -7.04
N LEU A 32 7.57 -10.12 -6.10
CA LEU A 32 8.29 -11.03 -5.19
C LEU A 32 7.43 -11.55 -4.02
N GLY A 33 6.11 -11.41 -4.12
CA GLY A 33 5.15 -11.87 -3.14
C GLY A 33 4.56 -10.77 -2.24
N PRO A 34 3.62 -11.15 -1.35
CA PRO A 34 2.91 -10.22 -0.49
C PRO A 34 3.76 -9.79 0.71
N VAL A 35 3.52 -8.57 1.20
CA VAL A 35 4.18 -8.02 2.40
C VAL A 35 3.17 -7.68 3.48
N ARG A 36 3.62 -7.73 4.74
CA ARG A 36 2.78 -7.34 5.89
C ARG A 36 2.60 -5.83 5.93
N VAL A 37 1.36 -5.41 6.18
CA VAL A 37 0.99 -4.04 6.51
C VAL A 37 0.93 -3.92 8.02
N LYS A 38 1.53 -2.86 8.58
CA LYS A 38 1.48 -2.56 10.01
C LYS A 38 0.43 -1.47 10.27
N GLY A 39 -0.30 -1.61 11.36
CA GLY A 39 -1.09 -0.54 11.98
C GLY A 39 -0.47 -0.13 13.32
N LEU A 40 -1.19 0.69 14.09
CA LEU A 40 -0.71 1.25 15.36
C LEU A 40 -0.24 0.19 16.38
N HIS A 41 -0.93 -0.95 16.46
CA HIS A 41 -0.67 -2.00 17.46
C HIS A 41 0.04 -3.23 16.90
N GLY A 42 0.63 -3.14 15.70
CA GLY A 42 1.35 -4.25 15.07
C GLY A 42 0.79 -4.68 13.71
N PRO A 43 0.93 -5.96 13.31
CA PRO A 43 0.45 -6.43 12.02
C PRO A 43 -1.06 -6.22 11.84
N ALA A 44 -1.47 -5.52 10.78
CA ALA A 44 -2.87 -5.16 10.52
C ALA A 44 -3.41 -5.76 9.20
N GLY A 45 -2.52 -6.22 8.32
CA GLY A 45 -2.93 -6.63 6.98
C GLY A 45 -1.83 -7.16 6.08
N LYS A 46 -2.16 -7.30 4.81
CA LYS A 46 -1.25 -7.70 3.73
C LYS A 46 -1.42 -6.80 2.51
N MET A 47 -0.32 -6.52 1.84
CA MET A 47 -0.26 -5.83 0.55
C MET A 47 0.28 -6.84 -0.48
N ARG A 48 -0.38 -6.93 -1.64
CA ARG A 48 -0.02 -7.84 -2.73
C ARG A 48 -0.23 -7.17 -4.10
N LEU A 49 0.45 -7.69 -5.11
CA LEU A 49 0.18 -7.34 -6.48
C LEU A 49 -1.10 -8.06 -6.95
N SER A 50 -1.91 -7.40 -7.77
CA SER A 50 -3.03 -8.05 -8.48
C SER A 50 -2.51 -9.08 -9.48
N GLU A 51 -3.33 -10.06 -9.84
CA GLU A 51 -3.01 -11.07 -10.87
C GLU A 51 -2.60 -10.44 -12.21
N THR A 52 -3.23 -9.32 -12.58
CA THR A 52 -2.91 -8.60 -13.83
C THR A 52 -1.65 -7.74 -13.75
N GLY A 53 -1.02 -7.61 -12.57
CA GLY A 53 0.12 -6.72 -12.34
C GLY A 53 -0.20 -5.21 -12.36
N LYS A 54 -1.46 -4.82 -12.56
CA LYS A 54 -1.87 -3.40 -12.73
C LYS A 54 -2.34 -2.73 -11.44
N GLY A 55 -2.73 -3.50 -10.43
CA GLY A 55 -3.22 -3.01 -9.15
C GLY A 55 -2.40 -3.52 -7.95
N ILE A 56 -2.35 -2.72 -6.90
CA ILE A 56 -1.91 -3.15 -5.57
C ILE A 56 -3.15 -3.37 -4.72
N TRP A 57 -3.31 -4.61 -4.25
CA TRP A 57 -4.35 -5.02 -3.33
C TRP A 57 -3.85 -4.93 -1.91
N ILE A 58 -4.67 -4.38 -1.03
CA ILE A 58 -4.35 -4.13 0.36
C ILE A 58 -5.51 -4.66 1.19
N ARG A 59 -5.27 -5.73 1.93
CA ARG A 59 -6.25 -6.30 2.86
C ARG A 59 -5.91 -5.86 4.27
N ILE A 60 -6.80 -5.10 4.90
CA ILE A 60 -6.65 -4.56 6.26
C ILE A 60 -7.93 -4.85 7.04
N GLN A 61 -7.81 -5.47 8.22
CA GLN A 61 -8.93 -5.75 9.12
C GLN A 61 -10.16 -6.37 8.41
N GLY A 62 -9.93 -7.30 7.47
CA GLY A 62 -11.00 -7.98 6.74
C GLY A 62 -11.55 -7.25 5.52
N SER A 63 -11.25 -5.96 5.33
CA SER A 63 -11.62 -5.20 4.14
C SER A 63 -10.51 -5.23 3.08
N GLU A 64 -10.89 -5.23 1.80
CA GLU A 64 -9.97 -5.13 0.68
C GLU A 64 -10.04 -3.75 0.02
N TYR A 65 -8.86 -3.29 -0.38
CA TYR A 65 -8.67 -2.00 -1.02
C TYR A 65 -7.72 -2.16 -2.21
N VAL A 66 -7.89 -1.29 -3.20
CA VAL A 66 -7.09 -1.29 -4.41
C VAL A 66 -6.57 0.10 -4.77
N THR A 67 -5.38 0.14 -5.34
CA THR A 67 -4.81 1.33 -5.99
C THR A 67 -4.04 0.91 -7.24
N PRO A 68 -4.01 1.73 -8.31
CA PRO A 68 -3.17 1.46 -9.47
C PRO A 68 -1.68 1.42 -9.12
N VAL A 69 -0.96 0.45 -9.68
CA VAL A 69 0.50 0.29 -9.52
C VAL A 69 1.25 1.54 -9.97
N GLU A 70 0.86 2.13 -11.10
CA GLU A 70 1.48 3.35 -11.63
C GLU A 70 1.42 4.50 -10.62
N ARG A 71 0.26 4.70 -9.96
CA ARG A 71 0.12 5.75 -8.94
C ARG A 71 1.00 5.49 -7.73
N VAL A 72 1.15 4.23 -7.31
CA VAL A 72 2.06 3.87 -6.21
C VAL A 72 3.51 4.16 -6.59
N ARG A 73 3.93 3.82 -7.82
CA ARG A 73 5.27 4.14 -8.33
C ARG A 73 5.54 5.64 -8.31
N LYS A 74 4.60 6.45 -8.81
CA LYS A 74 4.69 7.93 -8.81
C LYS A 74 4.76 8.51 -7.40
N VAL A 75 4.08 7.90 -6.43
CA VAL A 75 4.16 8.32 -5.02
C VAL A 75 5.51 7.94 -4.39
N ILE A 76 6.07 6.79 -4.74
CA ILE A 76 7.38 6.36 -4.26
C ILE A 76 8.52 7.19 -4.87
N SER A 77 8.43 7.54 -6.16
CA SER A 77 9.42 8.37 -6.85
C SER A 77 9.36 9.85 -6.47
N GLY A 78 8.35 10.27 -5.72
CA GLY A 78 8.13 11.67 -5.34
C GLY A 78 7.45 12.52 -6.42
N GLU A 79 7.14 11.96 -7.60
CA GLU A 79 6.40 12.63 -8.67
C GLU A 79 4.99 13.04 -8.19
N HIS A 80 4.35 12.17 -7.41
CA HIS A 80 3.06 12.43 -6.79
C HIS A 80 3.18 12.53 -5.27
N ARG A 81 2.59 13.59 -4.68
CA ARG A 81 2.51 13.72 -3.22
C ARG A 81 1.63 12.65 -2.57
N LYS A 82 0.54 12.26 -3.24
CA LYS A 82 -0.47 11.34 -2.70
C LYS A 82 -1.12 10.49 -3.80
N ALA A 83 -1.59 9.30 -3.42
CA ALA A 83 -2.46 8.45 -4.22
C ALA A 83 -3.73 8.09 -3.45
N ALA A 84 -4.87 8.06 -4.16
CA ALA A 84 -6.12 7.55 -3.61
C ALA A 84 -6.08 6.03 -3.48
N VAL A 85 -6.82 5.52 -2.49
CA VAL A 85 -7.07 4.09 -2.29
C VAL A 85 -8.57 3.90 -2.33
N PHE A 86 -9.03 2.89 -3.05
CA PHE A 86 -10.45 2.61 -3.23
C PHE A 86 -10.80 1.31 -2.53
N ARG A 87 -12.00 1.26 -1.93
CA ARG A 87 -12.55 0.00 -1.45
C ARG A 87 -12.91 -0.87 -2.66
N TRP A 88 -12.62 -2.17 -2.58
CA TRP A 88 -13.03 -3.16 -3.58
C TRP A 88 -14.27 -3.91 -3.11
#